data_AF-A0A2K8YTF0-F1
#
_entry.id   AF-A0A2K8YTF0-F1
#
_cell.length_a   1.000
_cell.length_b   1.000
_cell.length_c   1.000
_cell.angle_alpha   90.00
_cell.angle_beta   90.00
_cell.angle_gamma   90.00
#
_symmetry.space_group_name_H-M   'P 1'
#
loop_
_entity.id
_entity.type
_entity.pdbx_description
1 polymer ?
#
loop_
_entity_poly.entity_id
_entity_poly.type
_entity_poly.pdbx_seq_one_letter_code
_entity_poly.pdbx_strand_id
1 'polypeptide(L)'
;MSNIGNELDLANSRALVRYMLYTDVNRRRATQVGEDTWMDYEVICSGKYDYATKHELIFRELDDEPGQYIVAMVPYIRQISHPTKAGVTIPLRLVYITSEALWPFFDPIEEEPLDRAMLPE
;
A
#
# COMPACT_ATOMS: atom_id res chain seq x y z
N MET A 1 -8.01 2.18 35.61
CA MET A 1 -7.68 0.92 34.92
C MET A 1 -6.97 1.32 33.63
N SER A 2 -5.65 1.23 33.61
CA SER A 2 -4.84 1.74 32.50
C SER A 2 -4.75 0.70 31.38
N ASN A 3 -5.20 1.08 30.19
CA ASN A 3 -5.12 0.33 28.93
C ASN A 3 -3.68 0.26 28.37
N ILE A 4 -2.71 -0.13 29.21
CA ILE A 4 -1.28 -0.18 28.81
C ILE A 4 -0.98 -1.44 27.97
N GLY A 5 -1.87 -2.44 27.99
CA GLY A 5 -1.68 -3.71 27.27
C GLY A 5 -1.84 -3.64 25.74
N ASN A 6 -2.52 -2.62 25.20
CA ASN A 6 -2.78 -2.53 23.75
C ASN A 6 -1.73 -1.72 22.98
N GLU A 7 -1.08 -0.74 23.61
CA GLU A 7 -0.11 0.13 22.93
C GLU A 7 1.23 -0.59 22.67
N LEU A 8 1.68 -1.45 23.60
CA LEU A 8 2.92 -2.23 23.48
C LEU A 8 2.85 -3.35 22.43
N ASP A 9 1.65 -3.87 22.14
CA ASP A 9 1.45 -4.96 21.17
C ASP A 9 1.39 -4.42 19.72
N LEU A 10 0.94 -3.17 19.54
CA LEU A 10 0.95 -2.48 18.24
C LEU A 10 2.37 -2.08 17.79
N ALA A 11 3.24 -1.70 18.72
CA ALA A 11 4.63 -1.32 18.42
C ALA A 11 5.48 -2.50 17.89
N ASN A 12 5.09 -3.75 18.18
CA ASN A 12 5.72 -4.97 17.62
C ASN A 12 4.85 -5.66 16.56
N SER A 13 3.73 -5.05 16.18
CA SER A 13 2.82 -5.63 15.20
C SER A 13 3.44 -5.52 13.81
N ARG A 14 3.58 -6.67 13.16
CA ARG A 14 4.01 -6.73 11.76
C ARG A 14 2.80 -6.57 10.86
N ALA A 15 2.95 -5.71 9.86
CA ALA A 15 1.98 -5.47 8.81
C ALA A 15 2.58 -5.86 7.46
N LEU A 16 1.72 -5.94 6.43
CA LEU A 16 2.16 -6.10 5.06
C LEU A 16 1.95 -4.83 4.25
N VAL A 17 2.85 -4.59 3.31
CA VAL A 17 2.69 -3.63 2.23
C VAL A 17 2.60 -4.38 0.92
N ARG A 18 1.64 -4.01 0.08
CA ARG A 18 1.52 -4.49 -1.30
C ARG A 18 1.52 -3.31 -2.25
N TYR A 19 2.42 -3.35 -3.23
CA TYR A 19 2.51 -2.34 -4.26
C TYR A 19 1.62 -2.71 -5.45
N MET A 20 0.80 -1.76 -5.88
CA MET A 20 -0.09 -1.89 -7.02
C MET A 20 0.32 -0.85 -8.06
N LEU A 21 0.85 -1.26 -9.20
CA LEU A 21 1.35 -0.37 -10.24
C LEU A 21 0.26 -0.04 -11.26
N TYR A 22 0.01 1.25 -11.46
CA TYR A 22 -0.67 1.75 -12.64
C TYR A 22 0.30 1.88 -13.81
N THR A 23 0.02 1.15 -14.89
CA THR A 23 0.79 1.22 -16.14
C THR A 23 0.17 2.16 -17.18
N ASP A 24 -1.07 2.59 -16.94
CA ASP A 24 -1.79 3.60 -17.70
C ASP A 24 -2.70 4.41 -16.76
N VAL A 25 -3.45 5.37 -17.31
CA VAL A 25 -4.35 6.25 -16.54
C VAL A 25 -5.64 5.54 -16.09
N ASN A 26 -5.89 4.30 -16.51
CA ASN A 26 -7.07 3.53 -16.13
C ASN A 26 -6.86 2.87 -14.76
N ARG A 27 -7.47 3.47 -13.73
CA ARG A 27 -7.36 3.02 -12.34
C ARG A 27 -7.89 1.60 -12.06
N ARG A 28 -8.60 0.98 -13.00
CA ARG A 28 -9.03 -0.43 -12.85
C ARG A 28 -7.96 -1.44 -13.26
N ARG A 29 -6.84 -0.99 -13.82
CA ARG A 29 -5.80 -1.85 -14.39
C ARG A 29 -4.53 -1.88 -13.54
N ALA A 30 -4.61 -1.48 -12.27
CA ALA A 30 -3.49 -1.63 -11.35
C ALA A 30 -3.14 -3.11 -11.18
N THR A 31 -1.87 -3.45 -11.32
CA THR A 31 -1.37 -4.82 -11.13
C THR A 31 -0.44 -4.88 -9.93
N GLN A 32 -0.51 -5.94 -9.14
CA GLN A 32 0.49 -6.15 -8.11
C GLN A 32 1.89 -6.28 -8.73
N VAL A 33 2.85 -5.60 -8.10
CA VAL A 33 4.28 -5.72 -8.38
C VAL A 33 5.00 -6.01 -7.08
N GLY A 34 6.01 -6.86 -7.15
CA GLY A 34 6.71 -7.45 -6.03
C GLY A 34 5.84 -8.38 -5.19
N GLU A 35 6.50 -9.00 -4.22
CA GLU A 35 5.83 -9.74 -3.15
C GLU A 35 5.36 -8.81 -2.03
N ASP A 36 4.36 -9.27 -1.28
CA ASP A 36 3.92 -8.57 -0.08
C ASP A 36 5.09 -8.47 0.91
N THR A 37 5.43 -7.24 1.32
CA THR A 37 6.60 -6.97 2.15
C THR A 37 6.19 -6.75 3.60
N TRP A 38 6.82 -7.48 4.52
CA TRP A 38 6.65 -7.25 5.96
C TRP A 38 7.26 -5.91 6.36
N MET A 39 6.47 -5.10 7.05
CA MET A 39 6.87 -3.83 7.60
C MET A 39 6.33 -3.66 9.02
N ASP A 40 6.94 -2.77 9.78
CA ASP A 40 6.42 -2.39 11.08
C ASP A 40 5.09 -1.66 10.91
N TYR A 41 4.13 -1.92 11.81
CA TYR A 41 2.83 -1.30 11.78
C TYR A 41 2.91 0.24 11.77
N GLU A 42 3.85 0.81 12.53
CA GLU A 42 4.06 2.26 12.57
C GLU A 42 4.45 2.82 11.20
N VAL A 43 5.26 2.10 10.42
CA VAL A 43 5.66 2.53 9.06
C VAL A 43 4.45 2.55 8.14
N ILE A 44 3.60 1.50 8.19
CA ILE A 44 2.41 1.45 7.35
C ILE A 44 1.29 2.38 7.81
N CYS A 45 1.35 2.94 9.02
CA CYS A 45 0.38 3.94 9.50
C CYS A 45 0.94 5.36 9.42
N SER A 46 2.25 5.52 9.20
CA SER A 46 2.89 6.80 8.98
C SER A 46 2.50 7.42 7.63
N GLY A 47 2.90 8.69 7.44
CA GLY A 47 2.74 9.39 6.18
C GLY A 47 3.71 8.95 5.07
N LYS A 48 4.52 7.90 5.29
CA LYS A 48 5.51 7.43 4.31
C LYS A 48 4.88 7.12 2.95
N TYR A 49 3.70 6.50 2.94
CA TYR A 49 3.01 6.10 1.71
C TYR A 49 1.75 6.93 1.47
N ASP A 50 1.78 8.20 1.84
CA ASP A 50 0.67 9.11 1.56
C ASP A 50 0.67 9.53 0.10
N TYR A 51 -0.49 9.99 -0.36
CA TYR A 51 -0.67 10.48 -1.72
C TYR A 51 0.41 11.51 -2.10
N ALA A 52 0.89 11.45 -3.34
CA ALA A 52 1.95 12.30 -3.89
C ALA A 52 3.36 12.10 -3.29
N THR A 53 3.55 11.17 -2.35
CA THR A 53 4.91 10.83 -1.88
C THR A 53 5.68 10.07 -2.97
N LYS A 54 6.97 10.35 -3.09
CA LYS A 54 7.88 9.79 -4.09
C LYS A 54 8.82 8.76 -3.44
N HIS A 55 9.01 7.63 -4.11
CA HIS A 55 9.76 6.48 -3.62
C HIS A 55 10.67 5.92 -4.70
N GLU A 56 11.91 5.61 -4.32
CA GLU A 56 12.80 4.77 -5.12
C GLU A 56 12.54 3.30 -4.79
N LEU A 57 12.04 2.55 -5.76
CA LEU A 57 11.64 1.14 -5.58
C LEU A 57 12.21 0.31 -6.73
N ILE A 58 12.52 -0.96 -6.44
CA ILE A 58 12.97 -1.93 -7.44
C ILE A 58 11.96 -3.08 -7.50
N PHE A 59 11.49 -3.37 -8.71
CA PHE A 59 10.61 -4.50 -9.04
C PHE A 59 11.27 -5.29 -10.16
N ARG A 60 11.98 -6.36 -9.81
CA ARG A 60 12.85 -7.11 -10.73
C ARG A 60 12.13 -7.75 -11.90
N GLU A 61 10.82 -7.92 -11.80
CA GLU A 61 9.97 -8.38 -12.91
C GLU A 61 9.73 -7.30 -13.99
N LEU A 62 10.03 -6.02 -13.69
CA LEU A 62 9.90 -4.91 -14.63
C LEU A 62 11.26 -4.45 -15.15
N ASP A 63 12.21 -4.25 -14.24
CA ASP A 63 13.55 -3.73 -14.52
C ASP A 63 14.52 -4.17 -13.41
N ASP A 64 15.80 -4.32 -13.75
CA ASP A 64 16.87 -4.64 -12.80
C ASP A 64 17.38 -3.40 -12.06
N GLU A 65 17.03 -2.19 -12.52
CA GLU A 65 17.40 -0.92 -11.88
C GLU A 65 16.28 -0.33 -11.01
N PRO A 66 16.60 0.42 -9.94
CA PRO A 66 15.60 1.15 -9.17
C PRO A 66 14.87 2.21 -10.02
N GLY A 67 13.55 2.22 -9.93
CA GLY A 67 12.68 3.21 -10.55
C GLY A 67 12.15 4.23 -9.54
N GLN A 68 11.79 5.41 -10.04
CA GLN A 68 11.11 6.45 -9.25
C GLN A 68 9.59 6.34 -9.45
N TYR A 69 8.89 6.14 -8.34
CA TYR A 69 7.45 5.93 -8.31
C TYR A 69 6.77 6.93 -7.38
N ILE A 70 5.56 7.36 -7.75
CA ILE A 70 4.74 8.29 -6.96
C ILE A 70 3.48 7.57 -6.50
N VAL A 71 3.11 7.75 -5.24
CA VAL A 71 1.85 7.22 -4.69
C VAL A 71 0.66 7.94 -5.33
N ALA A 72 -0.09 7.19 -6.13
CA ALA A 72 -1.13 7.67 -7.04
C ALA A 72 -2.54 7.73 -6.42
N MET A 73 -2.68 7.28 -5.17
CA MET A 73 -3.97 7.12 -4.50
C MET A 73 -3.83 7.34 -3.00
N VAL A 74 -4.90 7.79 -2.36
CA VAL A 74 -4.96 7.87 -0.90
C VAL A 74 -4.70 6.49 -0.26
N PRO A 75 -4.05 6.44 0.90
CA PRO A 75 -3.74 5.20 1.60
C PRO A 75 -4.97 4.33 1.84
N TYR A 76 -4.84 3.03 1.56
CA TYR A 76 -5.89 2.07 1.84
C TYR A 76 -5.34 0.91 2.67
N ILE A 77 -5.88 0.72 3.87
CA ILE A 77 -5.51 -0.37 4.78
C ILE A 77 -6.70 -1.32 4.93
N ARG A 78 -6.48 -2.61 4.69
CA ARG A 78 -7.46 -3.68 4.96
C ARG A 78 -6.88 -4.75 5.87
N GLN A 79 -7.74 -5.56 6.46
CA GLN A 79 -7.33 -6.75 7.22
C GLN A 79 -7.31 -7.97 6.30
N ILE A 80 -6.26 -8.79 6.40
CA ILE A 80 -6.14 -10.08 5.71
C ILE A 80 -5.79 -11.18 6.72
N SER A 81 -6.05 -12.43 6.37
CA SER A 81 -5.59 -13.56 7.19
C SER A 81 -4.07 -13.63 7.20
N HIS A 82 -3.48 -13.88 8.37
CA HIS A 82 -2.05 -14.05 8.53
C HIS A 82 -1.59 -15.28 7.73
N PRO A 83 -0.55 -15.17 6.87
CA PRO A 83 -0.21 -16.21 5.90
C PRO A 83 0.20 -17.56 6.55
N THR A 84 0.75 -17.51 7.77
CA THR A 84 1.23 -18.68 8.49
C THR A 84 0.55 -18.93 9.85
N LYS A 85 -0.39 -18.09 10.29
CA LYS A 85 -1.03 -18.22 11.62
C LYS A 85 -2.55 -18.27 11.45
N ALA A 86 -3.11 -19.47 11.52
CA ALA A 86 -4.55 -19.68 11.39
C ALA A 86 -5.33 -18.86 12.44
N GLY A 87 -6.42 -18.23 12.02
CA GLY A 87 -7.29 -17.43 12.90
C GLY A 87 -6.74 -16.05 13.29
N VAL A 88 -5.53 -15.69 12.88
CA VAL A 88 -4.94 -14.36 13.11
C VAL A 88 -5.15 -13.50 11.87
N THR A 89 -5.53 -12.24 12.05
CA THR A 89 -5.56 -11.23 10.98
C THR A 89 -4.42 -10.24 11.13
N ILE A 90 -3.95 -9.71 10.00
CA ILE A 90 -2.92 -8.67 9.95
C ILE A 90 -3.36 -7.54 9.01
N PRO A 91 -2.92 -6.31 9.27
CA PRO A 91 -3.15 -5.20 8.36
C PRO A 91 -2.28 -5.33 7.11
N LEU A 92 -2.89 -5.04 5.97
CA LEU A 92 -2.26 -4.89 4.66
C LEU A 92 -2.51 -3.47 4.15
N ARG A 93 -1.45 -2.69 3.95
CA ARG A 93 -1.51 -1.40 3.25
C ARG A 93 -1.32 -1.63 1.75
N LEU A 94 -2.33 -1.27 0.96
CA LEU A 94 -2.22 -1.20 -0.49
C LEU A 94 -1.63 0.17 -0.86
N VAL A 95 -0.51 0.14 -1.57
CA VAL A 95 0.19 1.33 -2.04
C VAL A 95 0.09 1.35 -3.56
N TYR A 96 -0.83 2.17 -4.08
CA TYR A 96 -0.98 2.34 -5.51
C TYR A 96 0.06 3.35 -5.99
N ILE A 97 0.88 2.94 -6.96
CA ILE A 97 2.00 3.71 -7.46
C ILE A 97 1.89 3.88 -8.98
N THR A 98 2.53 4.92 -9.48
CA THR A 98 2.67 5.21 -10.91
C THR A 98 4.05 5.81 -11.18
N SER A 99 4.46 5.85 -12.45
CA SER A 99 5.69 6.54 -12.85
C SER A 99 5.51 8.06 -12.84
N GLU A 100 6.61 8.81 -12.75
CA GLU A 100 6.57 10.27 -12.79
C GLU A 100 5.92 10.83 -14.06
N ALA A 101 6.08 10.13 -15.20
CA ALA A 101 5.50 10.53 -16.47
C ALA A 101 3.97 10.44 -16.47
N LEU A 102 3.40 9.49 -15.73
CA LEU A 102 1.96 9.26 -15.66
C LEU A 102 1.30 10.01 -14.49
N TRP A 103 2.05 10.36 -13.45
CA TRP A 103 1.54 11.05 -12.26
C TRP A 103 0.66 12.27 -12.53
N PRO A 104 0.98 13.19 -13.47
CA PRO A 104 0.13 14.36 -13.74
C PRO A 104 -1.31 14.04 -14.17
N PHE A 105 -1.61 12.79 -14.52
CA PHE A 105 -2.95 12.34 -14.90
C PHE A 105 -3.74 11.71 -13.73
N PHE A 106 -3.15 11.65 -12.54
CA PHE A 106 -3.81 11.14 -11.33
C PHE A 106 -4.18 12.30 -10.42
N ASP A 107 -5.45 12.70 -10.46
CA ASP A 107 -6.02 13.54 -9.41
C ASP A 107 -6.30 12.69 -8.15
N PRO A 108 -6.25 13.27 -6.94
CA PRO A 108 -6.70 12.54 -5.77
C PRO A 108 -8.19 12.26 -5.96
N ILE A 109 -8.59 10.99 -5.84
CA ILE A 109 -10.02 10.69 -5.64
C ILE A 109 -10.29 11.18 -4.21
N GLU A 110 -10.96 12.33 -4.08
CA GLU A 110 -11.60 12.72 -2.82
C GLU A 110 -12.46 11.54 -2.35
N GLU A 111 -12.59 11.36 -1.03
CA GLU A 111 -13.23 10.22 -0.36
C GLU A 111 -14.71 9.99 -0.73
N GLU A 112 -15.09 9.90 -2.01
CA GLU A 112 -16.21 9.09 -2.40
C GLU A 112 -15.91 7.67 -1.92
N PRO A 113 -16.88 7.02 -1.25
CA PRO A 113 -16.65 5.71 -0.64
C PRO A 113 -16.10 4.82 -1.73
N LEU A 114 -14.83 4.42 -1.57
CA LEU A 114 -14.13 3.55 -2.50
C LEU A 114 -15.01 2.33 -2.74
N ASP A 115 -15.78 2.39 -3.83
CA ASP A 115 -16.64 1.29 -4.18
C ASP A 115 -15.67 0.14 -4.43
N ARG A 116 -15.92 -1.01 -3.79
CA ARG A 116 -15.08 -2.20 -4.00
C ARG A 116 -14.98 -2.53 -5.49
N ALA A 117 -15.96 -2.12 -6.30
CA ALA A 117 -15.95 -2.22 -7.76
C ALA A 117 -14.88 -1.36 -8.47
N MET A 118 -14.26 -0.39 -7.79
CA MET A 118 -13.19 0.46 -8.30
C MET A 118 -11.79 -0.03 -7.90
N LEU A 119 -11.70 -0.96 -6.95
CA LEU A 119 -10.45 -1.62 -6.58
C LEU A 119 -10.31 -2.89 -7.42
N PRO A 120 -9.09 -3.25 -7.89
CA PRO A 120 -8.84 -4.57 -8.45
C PRO A 120 -9.20 -5.66 -7.43
N GLU A 121 -9.82 -6.74 -7.90
CA GLU A 121 -10.33 -7.87 -7.07
C GLU A 121 -9.27 -8.50 -6.17
#